data_AF-A0A1C4J1Z8-F1
#
_entry.id   AF-A0A1C4J1Z8-F1
#
_cell.length_a   1.000
_cell.length_b   1.000
_cell.length_c   1.000
_cell.angle_alpha   90.00
_cell.angle_beta   90.00
_cell.angle_gamma   90.00
#
_symmetry.space_group_name_H-M   'P 1'
#
loop_
_entity.id
_entity.type
_entity.pdbx_description
1 polymer ?
#
loop_
_entity_poly.entity_id
_entity_poly.type
_entity_poly.pdbx_seq_one_letter_code
_entity_poly.pdbx_strand_id
1 'polypeptide(L)' 'MTPPITPPAAPMSQADVDAHRESTHYRRPAVVTQESPTPPADPAARRRFVQQRGW' A
#
# COMPACT_ATOMS: atom_id res chain seq x y z
N MET A 1 -6.22 28.52 21.56
CA MET A 1 -6.48 27.26 20.82
C MET A 1 -7.23 27.63 19.55
N THR A 2 -6.65 27.36 18.38
CA THR A 2 -7.28 27.67 17.08
C THR A 2 -8.07 26.44 16.61
N PRO A 3 -9.35 26.57 16.19
CA PRO A 3 -10.11 25.44 15.69
C PRO A 3 -9.54 24.95 14.34
N PRO A 4 -9.70 23.65 14.02
CA PRO A 4 -9.29 23.13 12.73
C PRO A 4 -10.10 23.79 11.61
N ILE A 5 -9.40 24.35 10.63
CA ILE A 5 -9.98 24.97 9.41
C ILE A 5 -10.38 23.92 8.36
N THR A 6 -10.19 22.64 8.64
CA THR A 6 -10.47 21.56 7.68
C THR A 6 -11.98 21.39 7.52
N PRO A 7 -12.52 21.45 6.29
CA PRO A 7 -13.93 21.20 6.06
C PRO A 7 -14.29 19.75 6.40
N PRO A 8 -15.56 19.47 6.76
CA PRO A 8 -16.02 18.09 6.97
C PRO A 8 -15.83 17.28 5.69
N ALA A 9 -15.42 16.02 5.83
CA ALA A 9 -15.28 15.11 4.71
C ALA A 9 -16.64 14.97 4.00
N ALA A 10 -16.67 15.21 2.69
CA ALA A 10 -17.86 14.99 1.90
C ALA A 10 -18.22 13.48 1.89
N PRO A 11 -19.51 13.12 1.97
CA PRO A 11 -19.91 11.73 1.87
C PRO A 11 -19.55 11.20 0.48
N MET A 12 -18.74 10.15 0.45
CA MET A 12 -18.36 9.44 -0.77
C MET A 12 -19.51 8.52 -1.19
N SER A 13 -19.82 8.44 -2.49
CA SER A 13 -20.88 7.55 -2.95
C SER A 13 -20.47 6.08 -2.80
N GLN A 14 -21.44 5.17 -2.67
CA GLN A 14 -21.14 3.74 -2.58
C GLN A 14 -20.39 3.24 -3.84
N ALA A 15 -20.75 3.76 -5.01
CA ALA A 15 -20.06 3.46 -6.27
C ALA A 15 -18.59 3.90 -6.25
N ASP A 16 -18.29 5.07 -5.69
CA ASP A 16 -16.91 5.56 -5.56
C ASP A 16 -16.10 4.71 -4.55
N VAL A 17 -16.75 4.26 -3.47
CA VAL A 17 -16.14 3.35 -2.48
C VAL A 17 -15.78 2.01 -3.11
N ASP A 18 -16.68 1.45 -3.92
CA ASP A 18 -16.48 0.16 -4.57
C ASP A 18 -15.43 0.27 -5.69
N ALA A 19 -15.46 1.34 -6.49
CA ALA A 19 -14.42 1.65 -7.46
C ALA A 19 -13.05 1.82 -6.78
N HIS A 20 -12.97 2.48 -5.63
CA HIS A 20 -11.74 2.61 -4.85
C HIS A 20 -11.21 1.25 -4.39
N ARG A 21 -12.09 0.37 -3.90
CA ARG A 21 -11.75 -1.01 -3.49
C ARG A 21 -11.22 -1.84 -4.67
N GLU A 22 -11.81 -1.68 -5.85
CA GLU A 22 -11.41 -2.40 -7.06
C GLU A 22 -10.13 -1.82 -7.69
N SER A 23 -9.82 -0.55 -7.44
CA SER A 23 -8.66 0.17 -8.01
C SER A 23 -7.31 -0.22 -7.37
N THR A 24 -6.83 -1.42 -7.68
CA THR A 24 -5.39 -1.84 -7.63
C THR A 24 -4.70 -1.87 -6.25
N HIS A 25 -5.14 -1.11 -5.25
CA HIS A 25 -4.56 -1.04 -3.90
C HIS A 25 -5.05 -2.17 -2.98
N TYR A 26 -6.09 -2.92 -3.37
CA TYR A 26 -6.49 -4.16 -2.71
C TYR A 26 -5.66 -5.37 -3.13
N ARG A 27 -4.75 -5.21 -4.11
CA ARG A 27 -3.69 -6.18 -4.32
C ARG A 27 -2.79 -6.07 -3.10
N ARG A 28 -3.07 -6.92 -2.10
CA ARG A 28 -2.50 -6.93 -0.75
C ARG A 28 -1.09 -6.35 -0.78
N PRO A 29 -0.81 -5.23 -0.09
CA PRO A 29 0.57 -4.90 0.22
C PRO A 29 1.17 -6.18 0.81
N ALA A 30 2.33 -6.62 0.30
CA ALA A 30 3.05 -7.73 0.90
C ALA A 30 3.06 -7.46 2.41
N VAL A 31 2.49 -8.36 3.21
CA VAL A 31 2.35 -8.14 4.65
C VAL A 31 3.75 -8.07 5.21
N VAL A 32 4.25 -6.84 5.43
CA VAL A 32 5.57 -6.60 6.00
C VAL A 32 5.43 -6.79 7.50
N THR A 33 5.75 -7.99 7.96
CA THR A 33 5.93 -8.30 9.37
C THR A 33 7.34 -7.86 9.82
N GLN A 34 7.57 -7.75 11.12
CA GLN A 34 8.90 -7.50 11.67
C GLN A 34 9.94 -8.55 11.24
N GLU A 35 9.49 -9.77 10.95
CA GLU A 35 10.32 -10.89 10.49
C GLU A 35 10.49 -10.91 8.96
N SER A 36 9.89 -9.97 8.23
CA SER A 36 10.03 -9.90 6.79
C SER A 36 11.48 -9.58 6.42
N PRO A 37 12.15 -10.40 5.58
CA PRO A 37 13.53 -10.15 5.25
C PRO A 37 13.67 -8.89 4.41
N THR A 38 14.60 -8.05 4.82
CA THR A 38 14.92 -6.81 4.14
C THR A 38 15.61 -7.12 2.81
N PRO A 39 15.08 -6.65 1.66
CA PRO A 39 15.75 -6.84 0.38
C PRO A 39 17.11 -6.11 0.36
N PRO A 40 18.13 -6.67 -0.31
CA PRO A 40 19.41 -6.00 -0.48
C PRO A 40 19.27 -4.63 -1.17
N ALA A 41 20.13 -3.68 -0.80
CA ALA A 41 20.15 -2.34 -1.41
C ALA A 41 20.68 -2.33 -2.85
N ASP A 42 21.58 -3.27 -3.18
CA ASP A 42 22.12 -3.41 -4.53
C ASP A 42 21.02 -3.83 -5.54
N PRO A 43 20.85 -3.11 -6.66
CA PRO A 43 19.79 -3.40 -7.62
C PRO A 43 19.87 -4.81 -8.23
N ALA A 44 21.06 -5.35 -8.47
CA ALA A 44 21.22 -6.68 -9.07
C ALA A 44 20.89 -7.78 -8.05
N ALA A 45 21.36 -7.63 -6.81
CA ALA A 45 21.04 -8.53 -5.70
C ALA A 45 19.54 -8.51 -5.37
N ARG A 46 18.89 -7.34 -5.41
CA ARG A 46 17.44 -7.21 -5.22
C ARG A 46 16.63 -7.99 -6.25
N ARG A 47 17.01 -7.93 -7.53
CA ARG A 47 16.33 -8.69 -8.60
C ARG A 47 16.39 -10.19 -8.35
N ARG A 48 17.57 -10.70 -7.96
CA ARG A 48 17.76 -12.12 -7.62
C ARG A 48 16.94 -12.52 -6.39
N PHE A 49 16.92 -11.66 -5.36
CA PHE A 49 16.14 -11.88 -4.14
C PHE A 49 14.62 -12.00 -4.42
N VAL A 50 14.09 -11.14 -5.30
CA VAL A 50 12.67 -11.21 -5.72
C VAL A 50 12.38 -12.48 -6.52
N GLN A 51 13.24 -12.84 -7.47
CA GLN A 51 13.08 -14.05 -8.30
C GLN A 51 13.08 -15.35 -7.49
N GLN A 52 13.90 -15.45 -6.45
CA GLN A 52 13.97 -16.63 -5.58
C GLN A 52 12.70 -16.82 -4.73
N ARG A 53 11.94 -15.75 -4.48
CA ARG A 53 10.79 -15.76 -3.56
C ARG A 53 9.44 -16.00 -4.25
N GLY A 54 9.40 -16.02 -5.57
CA GLY A 54 8.20 -16.40 -6.35
C GLY A 54 6.98 -15.51 -6.11
N TRP A 55 7.19 -14.24 -5.73
CA TRP A 55 6.15 -13.23 -5.57
C TRP A 55 5.53 -12.79 -6.91
#